data_AF-A0A812I8F3-F1
#
_entry.id   AF-A0A812I8F3-F1
#
_cell.length_a   1.000
_cell.length_b   1.000
_cell.length_c   1.000
_cell.angle_alpha   90.00
_cell.angle_beta   90.00
_cell.angle_gamma   90.00
#
_symmetry.space_group_name_H-M   'P 1'
#
loop_
_entity.id
_entity.type
_entity.pdbx_description
1 polymer ?
#
loop_
_entity_poly.entity_id
_entity_poly.type
_entity_poly.pdbx_seq_one_letter_code
_entity_poly.pdbx_strand_id
1 'polypeptide(L)'
;METAALERGNCHTCRQRRVLGCWLNKEAGEAAFRCCACLDEHGSGDVADMPAGQLIGDCATNWWACSEPPEHLLDVPPGFLSLSHWNLGQSAAELFTTVCDPDHSYFSGLGAERVWHAGLELARHLWQSSWPTSPSVVELGAGCGLPGMVLARRGARVTLTDVPWLLKLIEYNIEANFVEDDPLRPSVSSLRWGSQEDLRELQK
;
A
#
# COMPACT_ATOMS: atom_id res chain seq x y z
N MET A 1 24.06 -22.33 21.00
CA MET A 1 23.59 -20.94 20.94
C MET A 1 22.12 -20.96 21.30
N GLU A 2 21.76 -20.40 22.45
CA GLU A 2 20.34 -20.17 22.78
C GLU A 2 19.75 -19.29 21.68
N THR A 3 18.74 -19.82 21.00
CA THR A 3 17.94 -19.08 20.03
C THR A 3 17.01 -18.19 20.85
N ALA A 4 17.44 -16.97 21.13
CA ALA A 4 16.57 -15.99 21.76
C ALA A 4 15.35 -15.77 20.86
N ALA A 5 14.15 -16.04 21.39
CA ALA A 5 12.91 -15.80 20.67
C ALA A 5 12.80 -14.29 20.36
N LEU A 6 12.64 -13.96 19.08
CA LEU A 6 12.39 -12.59 18.67
C LEU A 6 11.00 -12.16 19.13
N GLU A 7 10.92 -11.00 19.75
CA GLU A 7 9.70 -10.38 20.26
C GLU A 7 9.39 -9.11 19.45
N ARG A 8 8.20 -8.53 19.64
CA ARG A 8 7.84 -7.22 19.09
C ARG A 8 7.81 -6.17 20.18
N GLY A 9 8.42 -5.02 19.90
CA GLY A 9 8.53 -3.93 20.86
C GLY A 9 8.92 -2.61 20.21
N ASN A 10 9.11 -1.57 21.02
CA ASN A 10 9.51 -0.25 20.53
C ASN A 10 11.02 -0.13 20.62
N CYS A 11 11.70 -0.07 19.48
CA CYS A 11 13.14 0.02 19.41
C CYS A 11 13.60 1.32 20.09
N HIS A 12 14.38 1.19 21.15
CA HIS A 12 14.92 2.34 21.86
C HIS A 12 15.90 3.14 20.97
N THR A 13 16.64 2.44 20.10
CA THR A 13 17.71 3.01 19.27
C THR A 13 17.17 3.85 18.12
N CYS A 14 16.44 3.25 17.18
CA CYS A 14 15.88 3.98 16.03
C CYS A 14 14.52 4.63 16.33
N ARG A 15 14.01 4.50 17.56
CA ARG A 15 12.69 4.98 18.02
C ARG A 15 11.48 4.43 17.24
N GLN A 16 11.70 3.48 16.33
CA GLN A 16 10.63 2.77 15.63
C GLN A 16 9.80 1.96 16.61
N ARG A 17 8.48 2.01 16.45
CA ARG A 17 7.53 1.32 17.34
C ARG A 17 7.10 -0.02 16.74
N ARG A 18 6.87 -1.03 17.59
CA ARG A 18 6.31 -2.36 17.25
C ARG A 18 7.10 -3.20 16.22
N VAL A 19 8.42 -3.03 16.20
CA VAL A 19 9.37 -3.73 15.32
C VAL A 19 9.83 -5.07 15.92
N LEU A 20 10.25 -6.03 15.08
CA LEU A 20 10.80 -7.32 15.53
C LEU A 20 12.22 -7.13 16.06
N GLY A 21 12.56 -7.81 17.16
CA GLY A 21 13.82 -7.62 17.86
C GLY A 21 13.92 -8.44 19.14
N CYS A 22 14.83 -8.05 20.02
CA CYS A 22 14.91 -8.64 21.35
C CYS A 22 15.06 -7.54 22.41
N TRP A 23 14.73 -7.90 23.65
CA TRP A 23 15.04 -7.04 24.78
C TRP A 23 16.48 -7.26 25.19
N LEU A 24 17.20 -6.15 25.27
CA LEU A 24 18.52 -6.08 25.84
C LEU A 24 18.41 -5.89 27.36
N ASN A 25 19.36 -6.44 28.11
CA ASN A 25 19.54 -6.20 29.54
C ASN A 25 18.29 -6.52 30.40
N LYS A 26 17.51 -7.56 30.06
CA LYS A 26 16.28 -7.96 30.78
C LYS A 26 16.46 -8.12 32.30
N GLU A 27 17.66 -8.51 32.75
CA GLU A 27 17.95 -8.82 34.16
C GLU A 27 18.46 -7.61 34.97
N ALA A 28 18.86 -6.51 34.33
CA ALA A 28 19.51 -5.38 34.98
C ALA A 28 18.55 -4.23 35.35
N GLY A 29 17.23 -4.39 35.16
CA GLY A 29 16.22 -3.35 35.43
C GLY A 29 16.15 -2.23 34.38
N GLU A 30 17.10 -2.17 33.45
CA GLU A 30 17.15 -1.23 32.32
C GLU A 30 16.84 -1.93 30.99
N ALA A 31 15.74 -2.68 30.96
CA ALA A 31 15.37 -3.46 29.78
C ALA A 31 15.01 -2.52 28.61
N ALA A 32 15.80 -2.55 27.54
CA ALA A 32 15.59 -1.77 26.34
C ALA A 32 15.35 -2.70 25.15
N PHE A 33 14.24 -2.51 24.45
CA PHE A 33 13.95 -3.28 23.24
C PHE A 33 14.76 -2.72 22.06
N ARG A 34 15.44 -3.59 21.30
CA ARG A 34 16.19 -3.21 20.09
C ARG A 34 15.74 -4.08 18.92
N CYS A 35 15.44 -3.45 17.79
CA CYS A 35 14.99 -4.18 16.59
C CYS A 35 16.14 -4.94 15.93
N CYS A 36 15.81 -5.96 15.13
CA CYS A 36 16.78 -6.76 14.38
C CYS A 36 17.71 -5.88 13.53
N ALA A 37 17.19 -4.87 12.83
CA ALA A 37 18.02 -3.96 12.03
C ALA A 37 19.06 -3.20 12.87
N CYS A 38 18.66 -2.66 14.04
CA CYS A 38 19.60 -2.00 14.94
C CYS A 38 20.53 -2.98 15.67
N LEU A 39 20.13 -4.24 15.85
CA LEU A 39 20.98 -5.30 16.40
C LEU A 39 22.07 -5.70 15.40
N ASP A 40 21.71 -5.82 14.12
CA ASP A 40 22.65 -6.16 13.05
C ASP A 40 23.68 -5.03 12.87
N GLU A 41 23.25 -3.77 13.01
CA GLU A 41 24.09 -2.60 12.81
C GLU A 41 24.92 -2.21 14.03
N HIS A 42 24.38 -2.34 15.25
CA HIS A 42 24.99 -1.82 16.47
C HIS A 42 25.26 -2.89 17.54
N GLY A 43 24.91 -4.14 17.28
CA GLY A 43 25.04 -5.24 18.22
C GLY A 43 24.11 -5.11 19.44
N SER A 44 24.38 -5.91 20.47
CA SER A 44 23.61 -5.99 21.71
C SER A 44 24.21 -5.17 22.87
N GLY A 45 25.17 -4.29 22.61
CA GLY A 45 25.82 -3.44 23.63
C GLY A 45 24.95 -2.30 24.14
N ASP A 46 25.35 -1.70 25.27
CA ASP A 46 24.58 -0.71 26.02
C ASP A 46 24.18 0.52 25.20
N VAL A 47 22.98 1.03 25.50
CA VAL A 47 22.30 2.08 24.72
C VAL A 47 22.85 3.48 25.00
N ALA A 48 23.70 3.64 26.02
CA ALA A 48 24.13 4.92 26.57
C ALA A 48 25.21 5.66 25.74
N ASP A 49 25.93 4.95 24.85
CA ASP A 49 27.10 5.51 24.14
C ASP A 49 26.84 5.90 22.66
N MET A 50 25.60 5.86 22.19
CA MET A 50 25.29 6.14 20.78
C MET A 50 24.92 7.62 20.55
N PRO A 51 25.61 8.33 19.63
CA PRO A 51 25.19 9.67 19.25
C PRO A 51 23.80 9.61 18.60
N ALA A 52 22.95 10.61 18.86
CA ALA A 52 21.62 10.71 18.28
C ALA A 52 21.70 10.70 16.74
N GLY A 53 21.50 9.51 16.17
CA GLY A 53 21.72 9.21 14.76
C GLY A 53 20.55 9.69 13.90
N GLN A 54 20.91 10.59 13.00
CA GLN A 54 20.10 11.29 12.00
C GLN A 54 19.19 10.33 11.21
N LEU A 55 17.92 10.73 11.04
CA LEU A 55 16.94 10.06 10.19
C LEU A 55 17.52 9.91 8.77
N ILE A 56 17.73 8.67 8.32
CA ILE A 56 18.07 8.38 6.92
C ILE A 56 16.79 7.94 6.22
N GLY A 57 16.26 8.81 5.35
CA GLY A 57 15.17 8.52 4.41
C GLY A 57 13.84 9.17 4.78
N ASP A 58 13.50 10.26 4.11
CA ASP A 58 12.30 11.06 4.34
C ASP A 58 10.99 10.37 3.90
N CYS A 59 9.97 10.54 4.74
CA CYS A 59 8.58 10.09 4.68
C CYS A 59 8.38 8.56 4.86
N ALA A 60 7.64 8.21 5.92
CA ALA A 60 7.11 6.88 6.10
C ALA A 60 6.39 6.45 4.81
N THR A 61 6.50 5.17 4.47
CA THR A 61 5.89 4.46 3.32
C THR A 61 4.36 4.56 3.24
N ASN A 62 3.76 5.44 4.03
CA ASN A 62 2.35 5.66 4.18
C ASN A 62 2.10 7.14 3.88
N TRP A 63 1.47 7.47 2.76
CA TRP A 63 1.08 8.84 2.43
C TRP A 63 0.30 9.53 3.58
N TRP A 64 -0.49 8.76 4.34
CA TRP A 64 -1.22 9.18 5.55
C TRP A 64 -0.37 9.24 6.84
N ALA A 65 0.89 8.84 6.83
CA ALA A 65 1.82 9.21 7.90
C ALA A 65 2.38 10.64 7.68
N CYS A 66 2.19 11.19 6.48
CA CYS A 66 2.58 12.54 6.08
C CYS A 66 1.33 13.45 5.83
N SER A 67 0.09 13.00 6.11
CA SER A 67 -1.20 13.74 5.98
C SER A 67 -2.30 13.12 6.87
N GLU A 68 -3.38 13.83 7.22
CA GLU A 68 -4.50 13.22 7.98
C GLU A 68 -5.13 12.06 7.17
N PRO A 69 -5.33 10.87 7.77
CA PRO A 69 -6.00 9.77 7.09
C PRO A 69 -7.46 10.16 6.79
N PRO A 70 -8.03 9.69 5.67
CA PRO A 70 -9.46 9.90 5.38
C PRO A 70 -10.35 9.46 6.55
N GLU A 71 -11.48 10.14 6.76
CA GLU A 71 -12.33 9.99 7.96
C GLU A 71 -12.70 8.52 8.25
N HIS A 72 -13.03 7.75 7.23
CA HIS A 72 -13.44 6.35 7.35
C HIS A 72 -12.27 5.37 7.60
N LEU A 73 -11.00 5.84 7.58
CA LEU A 73 -9.80 5.08 7.95
C LEU A 73 -9.20 5.54 9.28
N LEU A 74 -9.79 6.53 9.96
CA LEU A 74 -9.29 7.05 11.24
C LEU A 74 -9.12 5.96 12.30
N ASP A 75 -10.00 4.94 12.26
CA ASP A 75 -10.01 3.84 13.22
C ASP A 75 -9.10 2.66 12.83
N VAL A 76 -8.48 2.67 11.64
CA VAL A 76 -7.61 1.58 11.19
C VAL A 76 -6.24 1.70 11.86
N PRO A 77 -5.84 0.74 12.73
CA PRO A 77 -4.56 0.82 13.40
C PRO A 77 -3.39 0.69 12.41
N PRO A 78 -2.25 1.35 12.67
CA PRO A 78 -1.06 1.17 11.85
C PRO A 78 -0.61 -0.29 11.75
N GLY A 79 -0.26 -0.71 10.53
CA GLY A 79 0.30 -2.03 10.23
C GLY A 79 -0.70 -3.07 9.71
N PHE A 80 -2.00 -2.77 9.66
CA PHE A 80 -3.01 -3.68 9.09
C PHE A 80 -3.17 -3.53 7.57
N LEU A 81 -2.99 -2.30 7.06
CA LEU A 81 -2.94 -2.06 5.63
C LEU A 81 -1.49 -1.88 5.19
N SER A 82 -1.13 -2.48 4.07
CA SER A 82 0.17 -2.32 3.44
C SER A 82 0.07 -1.30 2.31
N LEU A 83 1.11 -0.48 2.18
CA LEU A 83 1.29 0.41 1.05
C LEU A 83 2.42 -0.09 0.17
N SER A 84 2.21 -0.03 -1.13
CA SER A 84 3.20 -0.37 -2.14
C SER A 84 3.31 0.75 -3.15
N HIS A 85 4.55 1.05 -3.55
CA HIS A 85 4.85 2.04 -4.57
C HIS A 85 5.36 1.34 -5.83
N TRP A 86 4.72 1.63 -6.95
CA TRP A 86 5.01 1.05 -8.25
C TRP A 86 5.56 2.15 -9.15
N ASN A 87 6.87 2.13 -9.37
CA ASN A 87 7.49 3.00 -10.35
C ASN A 87 7.53 2.28 -11.71
N LEU A 88 6.84 2.85 -12.69
CA LEU A 88 6.76 2.32 -14.06
C LEU A 88 7.68 3.06 -15.04
N GLY A 89 8.42 4.07 -14.58
CA GLY A 89 9.38 4.82 -15.39
C GLY A 89 10.41 5.60 -14.57
N GLN A 90 10.74 6.81 -15.02
CA GLN A 90 11.77 7.68 -14.42
C GLN A 90 11.21 8.99 -13.81
N SER A 91 9.95 9.33 -14.06
CA SER A 91 9.34 10.57 -13.53
C SER A 91 8.28 10.29 -12.47
N ALA A 92 8.01 11.31 -11.63
CA ALA A 92 6.98 11.24 -10.59
C ALA A 92 5.57 10.95 -11.14
N ALA A 93 5.29 11.28 -12.41
CA ALA A 93 4.02 10.98 -13.06
C ALA A 93 3.81 9.47 -13.31
N GLU A 94 4.85 8.65 -13.15
CA GLU A 94 4.90 7.20 -13.39
C GLU A 94 4.96 6.42 -12.07
N LEU A 95 4.84 7.13 -10.94
CA LEU A 95 4.70 6.56 -9.62
C LEU A 95 3.22 6.31 -9.33
N PHE A 96 2.91 5.09 -8.90
CA PHE A 96 1.60 4.71 -8.41
C PHE A 96 1.69 4.16 -7.00
N THR A 97 0.72 4.50 -6.15
CA THR A 97 0.63 4.00 -4.78
C THR A 97 -0.59 3.11 -4.64
N THR A 98 -0.45 1.91 -4.09
CA THR A 98 -1.60 1.05 -3.78
C THR A 98 -1.61 0.66 -2.32
N VAL A 99 -2.76 0.82 -1.69
CA VAL A 99 -3.15 0.22 -0.43
C VAL A 99 -3.63 -1.22 -0.69
N CYS A 100 -3.20 -2.14 0.16
CA CYS A 100 -3.63 -3.53 0.21
C CYS A 100 -3.88 -3.94 1.67
N ASP A 101 -4.61 -5.02 1.89
CA ASP A 101 -4.93 -5.61 3.20
C ASP A 101 -4.49 -7.08 3.20
N PRO A 102 -3.20 -7.34 3.51
CA PRO A 102 -2.61 -8.68 3.41
C PRO A 102 -3.27 -9.72 4.32
N ASP A 103 -3.84 -9.26 5.44
CA ASP A 103 -4.45 -10.13 6.45
C ASP A 103 -5.99 -10.18 6.32
N HIS A 104 -6.57 -9.52 5.31
CA HIS A 104 -8.01 -9.44 5.07
C HIS A 104 -8.82 -8.96 6.29
N SER A 105 -8.24 -8.04 7.06
CA SER A 105 -8.85 -7.55 8.30
C SER A 105 -9.96 -6.52 8.06
N TYR A 106 -9.98 -5.86 6.90
CA TYR A 106 -10.87 -4.75 6.55
C TYR A 106 -11.53 -4.93 5.17
N PHE A 107 -10.86 -5.57 4.22
CA PHE A 107 -11.41 -5.86 2.90
C PHE A 107 -11.42 -7.36 2.63
N SER A 108 -12.57 -7.84 2.16
CA SER A 108 -12.75 -9.24 1.81
C SER A 108 -12.28 -9.53 0.39
N GLY A 109 -11.75 -10.73 0.17
CA GLY A 109 -11.40 -11.23 -1.16
C GLY A 109 -9.93 -11.06 -1.52
N LEU A 110 -9.44 -11.95 -2.37
CA LEU A 110 -8.02 -12.07 -2.75
C LEU A 110 -7.49 -10.84 -3.52
N GLY A 111 -8.39 -10.05 -4.11
CA GLY A 111 -8.03 -8.80 -4.78
C GLY A 111 -7.57 -7.71 -3.82
N ALA A 112 -7.84 -7.85 -2.51
CA ALA A 112 -7.39 -6.91 -1.49
C ALA A 112 -5.99 -7.21 -0.95
N GLU A 113 -5.51 -8.44 -1.06
CA GLU A 113 -4.31 -8.90 -0.37
C GLU A 113 -3.04 -8.16 -0.84
N ARG A 114 -2.90 -8.03 -2.16
CA ARG A 114 -1.74 -7.44 -2.84
C ARG A 114 -2.07 -7.17 -4.30
N VAL A 115 -1.29 -6.30 -4.94
CA VAL A 115 -1.21 -6.29 -6.40
C VAL A 115 -0.59 -7.60 -6.87
N TRP A 116 -1.36 -8.38 -7.63
CA TRP A 116 -0.87 -9.65 -8.17
C TRP A 116 0.19 -9.41 -9.25
N HIS A 117 1.15 -10.32 -9.36
CA HIS A 117 2.25 -10.21 -10.33
C HIS A 117 1.74 -10.01 -11.77
N ALA A 118 0.66 -10.70 -12.16
CA ALA A 118 0.04 -10.51 -13.46
C ALA A 118 -0.51 -9.09 -13.67
N GLY A 119 -1.10 -8.48 -12.63
CA GLY A 119 -1.56 -7.09 -12.68
C GLY A 119 -0.39 -6.11 -12.83
N LEU A 120 0.72 -6.35 -12.14
CA LEU A 120 1.92 -5.53 -12.28
C LEU A 120 2.54 -5.63 -13.69
N GLU A 121 2.67 -6.84 -14.23
CA GLU A 121 3.19 -7.02 -15.59
C GLU A 121 2.26 -6.42 -16.65
N LEU A 122 0.95 -6.56 -16.47
CA LEU A 122 -0.03 -5.88 -17.33
C LEU A 122 0.12 -4.36 -17.24
N ALA A 123 0.22 -3.79 -16.04
CA ALA A 123 0.45 -2.36 -15.84
C ALA A 123 1.73 -1.87 -16.54
N ARG A 124 2.85 -2.60 -16.41
CA ARG A 124 4.12 -2.28 -17.11
C ARG A 124 3.96 -2.31 -18.63
N HIS A 125 3.35 -3.37 -19.14
CA HIS A 125 3.10 -3.50 -20.57
C HIS A 125 2.21 -2.37 -21.10
N LEU A 126 1.12 -2.08 -20.38
CA LEU A 126 0.20 -0.99 -20.70
C LEU A 126 0.87 0.38 -20.56
N TRP A 127 1.89 0.56 -19.71
CA TRP A 127 2.63 1.81 -19.64
C TRP A 127 3.48 2.06 -20.89
N GLN A 128 4.11 1.01 -21.41
CA GLN A 128 5.06 1.09 -22.53
C GLN A 128 4.38 1.01 -23.91
N SER A 129 3.18 0.44 -23.98
CA SER A 129 2.50 0.16 -25.25
C SER A 129 1.94 1.42 -25.91
N SER A 130 1.88 1.45 -27.23
CA SER A 130 1.06 2.43 -27.96
C SER A 130 -0.37 1.93 -28.09
N TRP A 131 -1.33 2.86 -28.02
CA TRP A 131 -2.76 2.53 -28.12
C TRP A 131 -3.55 3.70 -28.71
N PRO A 132 -4.82 3.51 -29.07
CA PRO A 132 -5.66 4.59 -29.60
C PRO A 132 -5.74 5.78 -28.66
N THR A 133 -6.01 6.97 -29.20
CA THR A 133 -6.21 8.17 -28.40
C THR A 133 -7.52 8.07 -27.60
N SER A 134 -7.41 8.19 -26.28
CA SER A 134 -8.55 8.29 -25.34
C SER A 134 -9.59 7.15 -25.43
N PRO A 135 -9.18 5.88 -25.29
CA PRO A 135 -10.13 4.77 -25.29
C PRO A 135 -11.03 4.83 -24.05
N SER A 136 -12.24 4.26 -24.19
CA SER A 136 -13.09 3.92 -23.05
C SER A 136 -12.78 2.49 -22.64
N VAL A 137 -12.39 2.27 -21.38
CA VAL A 137 -11.95 0.97 -20.89
C VAL A 137 -12.72 0.58 -19.64
N VAL A 138 -13.09 -0.71 -19.57
CA VAL A 138 -13.63 -1.35 -18.38
C VAL A 138 -12.63 -2.41 -17.93
N GLU A 139 -12.14 -2.32 -16.70
CA GLU A 139 -11.31 -3.36 -16.09
C GLU A 139 -12.19 -4.31 -15.27
N LEU A 140 -12.10 -5.62 -15.55
CA LEU A 140 -12.86 -6.67 -14.87
C LEU A 140 -12.01 -7.30 -13.76
N GLY A 141 -12.52 -7.33 -12.53
CA GLY A 141 -11.80 -7.92 -11.40
C GLY A 141 -10.55 -7.10 -11.05
N ALA A 142 -10.74 -5.79 -10.87
CA ALA A 142 -9.65 -4.83 -10.72
C ALA A 142 -8.78 -5.05 -9.47
N GLY A 143 -9.30 -5.67 -8.40
CA GLY A 143 -8.58 -5.85 -7.14
C GLY A 143 -8.09 -4.52 -6.59
N CYS A 144 -6.76 -4.31 -6.56
CA CYS A 144 -6.17 -3.03 -6.17
C CYS A 144 -6.27 -1.92 -7.25
N GLY A 145 -6.59 -2.26 -8.50
CA GLY A 145 -6.85 -1.29 -9.58
C GLY A 145 -5.64 -0.72 -10.32
N LEU A 146 -4.43 -1.28 -10.11
CA LEU A 146 -3.20 -0.74 -10.70
C LEU A 146 -3.23 -0.64 -12.24
N PRO A 147 -3.63 -1.67 -13.02
CA PRO A 147 -3.61 -1.59 -14.48
C PRO A 147 -4.53 -0.51 -15.03
N GLY A 148 -5.76 -0.40 -14.54
CA GLY A 148 -6.69 0.62 -15.01
C GLY A 148 -6.32 2.04 -14.56
N MET A 149 -5.71 2.21 -13.38
CA MET A 149 -5.13 3.51 -13.01
C MET A 149 -3.98 3.92 -13.96
N VAL A 150 -3.18 2.95 -14.41
CA VAL A 150 -2.15 3.19 -15.44
C VAL A 150 -2.77 3.63 -16.77
N LEU A 151 -3.83 2.96 -17.22
CA LEU A 151 -4.59 3.36 -18.41
C LEU A 151 -5.09 4.80 -18.31
N ALA A 152 -5.69 5.14 -17.17
CA ALA A 152 -6.25 6.45 -16.89
C ALA A 152 -5.18 7.54 -16.96
N ARG A 153 -4.04 7.37 -16.28
CA ARG A 153 -2.92 8.31 -16.31
C ARG A 153 -2.36 8.53 -17.74
N ARG A 154 -2.57 7.56 -18.62
CA ARG A 154 -2.18 7.59 -20.03
C ARG A 154 -3.32 8.01 -20.98
N GLY A 155 -4.37 8.62 -20.44
CA GLY A 155 -5.41 9.33 -21.19
C GLY A 155 -6.68 8.55 -21.49
N ALA A 156 -6.84 7.34 -20.95
CA ALA A 156 -8.07 6.55 -21.12
C ALA A 156 -9.18 7.00 -20.16
N ARG A 157 -10.45 6.86 -20.59
CA ARG A 157 -11.61 6.93 -19.68
C ARG A 157 -11.85 5.54 -19.11
N VAL A 158 -11.61 5.37 -17.82
CA VAL A 158 -11.59 4.05 -17.18
C VAL A 158 -12.73 3.88 -16.19
N THR A 159 -13.38 2.73 -16.24
CA THR A 159 -14.23 2.22 -15.15
C THR A 159 -13.60 0.96 -14.57
N LEU A 160 -13.18 1.02 -13.31
CA LEU A 160 -12.67 -0.11 -12.55
C LEU A 160 -13.86 -0.88 -11.97
N THR A 161 -13.90 -2.20 -12.21
CA THR A 161 -15.00 -3.03 -11.73
C THR A 161 -14.54 -4.24 -10.94
N ASP A 162 -15.28 -4.54 -9.88
CA ASP A 162 -15.08 -5.74 -9.06
C ASP A 162 -16.36 -6.07 -8.29
N VAL A 163 -16.29 -7.06 -7.41
CA VAL A 163 -17.35 -7.39 -6.44
C VAL A 163 -17.59 -6.21 -5.47
N PRO A 164 -18.82 -6.02 -4.96
CA PRO A 164 -19.20 -4.84 -4.18
C PRO A 164 -18.28 -4.53 -2.98
N TRP A 165 -17.78 -5.56 -2.29
CA TRP A 165 -16.94 -5.40 -1.10
C TRP A 165 -15.48 -5.01 -1.39
N LEU A 166 -15.04 -4.99 -2.66
CA LEU A 166 -13.73 -4.47 -3.06
C LEU A 166 -13.75 -3.03 -3.56
N LEU A 167 -14.92 -2.47 -3.87
CA LEU A 167 -15.03 -1.14 -4.48
C LEU A 167 -14.41 -0.06 -3.59
N LYS A 168 -14.60 -0.16 -2.27
CA LYS A 168 -14.04 0.81 -1.32
C LYS A 168 -12.50 0.82 -1.33
N LEU A 169 -11.86 -0.34 -1.47
CA LEU A 169 -10.40 -0.42 -1.62
C LEU A 169 -9.94 0.23 -2.93
N ILE A 170 -10.67 -0.02 -4.02
CA ILE A 170 -10.38 0.57 -5.33
C ILE A 170 -10.48 2.10 -5.26
N GLU A 171 -11.53 2.63 -4.62
CA GLU A 171 -11.69 4.07 -4.39
C GLU A 171 -10.49 4.67 -3.66
N TYR A 172 -9.98 4.03 -2.60
CA TYR A 172 -8.77 4.49 -1.91
C TYR A 172 -7.54 4.51 -2.80
N ASN A 173 -7.38 3.48 -3.61
CA ASN A 173 -6.27 3.44 -4.54
C ASN A 173 -6.40 4.54 -5.60
N ILE A 174 -7.59 4.89 -6.05
CA ILE A 174 -7.79 6.04 -6.92
C ILE A 174 -7.45 7.36 -6.18
N GLU A 175 -7.93 7.55 -4.96
CA GLU A 175 -7.64 8.74 -4.15
C GLU A 175 -6.14 8.95 -3.91
N ALA A 176 -5.39 7.86 -3.73
CA ALA A 176 -3.94 7.91 -3.56
C ALA A 176 -3.17 8.33 -4.83
N ASN A 177 -3.82 8.34 -6.00
CA ASN A 177 -3.16 8.51 -7.30
C ASN A 177 -3.75 9.63 -8.17
N PHE A 178 -4.92 10.13 -7.85
CA PHE A 178 -5.64 11.13 -8.63
C PHE A 178 -6.25 12.16 -7.68
N VAL A 179 -6.20 13.43 -8.08
CA VAL A 179 -6.98 14.47 -7.39
C VAL A 179 -8.46 14.33 -7.74
N GLU A 180 -9.34 14.92 -6.93
CA GLU A 180 -10.80 14.77 -7.08
C GLU A 180 -11.31 15.29 -8.44
N ASP A 181 -10.78 16.43 -8.89
CA ASP A 181 -11.16 17.10 -10.14
C ASP A 181 -10.36 16.63 -11.38
N ASP A 182 -9.57 15.56 -11.28
CA ASP A 182 -8.81 15.06 -12.44
C ASP A 182 -9.77 14.49 -13.51
N PRO A 183 -9.80 15.04 -14.74
CA PRO A 183 -10.70 14.56 -15.81
C PRO A 183 -10.42 13.12 -16.24
N LEU A 184 -9.25 12.58 -15.89
CA LEU A 184 -8.85 11.19 -16.15
C LEU A 184 -9.02 10.31 -14.91
N ARG A 185 -9.53 10.82 -13.78
CA ARG A 185 -9.83 10.02 -12.59
C ARG A 185 -10.73 8.83 -12.96
N PRO A 186 -10.31 7.58 -12.69
CA PRO A 186 -11.16 6.42 -12.94
C PRO A 186 -12.47 6.50 -12.16
N SER A 187 -13.54 5.97 -12.76
CA SER A 187 -14.79 5.67 -12.06
C SER A 187 -14.74 4.25 -11.49
N VAL A 188 -15.55 3.97 -10.47
CA VAL A 188 -15.68 2.64 -9.85
C VAL A 188 -17.13 2.18 -9.97
N SER A 189 -17.33 0.90 -10.26
CA SER A 189 -18.67 0.30 -10.29
C SER A 189 -18.63 -1.18 -9.92
N SER A 190 -19.70 -1.71 -9.32
CA SER A 190 -19.82 -3.16 -9.12
C SER A 190 -20.01 -3.89 -10.44
N LEU A 191 -19.30 -5.01 -10.61
CA LEU A 191 -19.55 -5.96 -11.68
C LEU A 191 -19.19 -7.38 -11.25
N ARG A 192 -20.16 -8.08 -10.64
CA ARG A 192 -20.07 -9.52 -10.39
C ARG A 192 -20.17 -10.27 -11.71
N TRP A 193 -19.25 -11.18 -11.96
CA TRP A 193 -19.25 -11.97 -13.19
C TRP A 193 -20.55 -12.75 -13.35
N GLY A 194 -21.16 -12.65 -14.53
CA GLY A 194 -22.46 -13.26 -14.84
C GLY A 194 -23.68 -12.49 -14.31
N SER A 195 -23.50 -11.40 -13.56
CA SER A 195 -24.61 -10.56 -13.09
C SER A 195 -25.13 -9.67 -14.21
N GLN A 196 -26.36 -9.95 -14.67
CA GLN A 196 -27.07 -9.10 -15.63
C GLN A 196 -27.55 -7.78 -15.02
N GLU A 197 -27.70 -7.74 -13.70
CA GLU A 197 -28.06 -6.53 -12.97
C GLU A 197 -26.91 -5.52 -13.02
N ASP A 198 -25.74 -5.92 -12.54
CA ASP A 198 -24.53 -5.09 -12.52
C ASP A 198 -24.15 -4.60 -13.93
N LEU A 199 -24.31 -5.47 -14.95
CA LEU A 199 -24.05 -5.09 -16.34
C LEU A 199 -24.98 -3.96 -16.82
N ARG A 200 -26.27 -3.98 -16.44
CA ARG A 200 -27.21 -2.91 -16.79
C ARG A 200 -26.89 -1.60 -16.08
N GLU A 201 -26.27 -1.65 -14.91
CA GLU A 201 -25.86 -0.45 -14.18
C GLU A 201 -24.64 0.21 -14.80
N LEU A 202 -23.69 -0.58 -15.32
CA LEU A 202 -22.51 -0.08 -16.02
C LEU A 202 -22.82 0.61 -17.37
N GLN A 203 -23.95 0.29 -17.99
CA GLN A 203 -24.37 0.82 -19.29
C GLN A 203 -25.15 2.15 -19.21
N LYS A 204 -25.42 2.66 -18.01
CA LYS A 204 -26.10 3.94 -17.79
C LYS A 204 -25.13 5.10 -17.88
#